data_AF-A0A846ML34-F1
#
_entry.id   AF-A0A846ML34-F1
#
_cell.length_a   1.000
_cell.length_b   1.000
_cell.length_c   1.000
_cell.angle_alpha   90.00
_cell.angle_beta   90.00
_cell.angle_gamma   90.00
#
_symmetry.space_group_name_H-M   'P 1'
#
loop_
_entity.id
_entity.type
_entity.pdbx_description
1 polymer ?
#
loop_
_entity_poly.entity_id
_entity_poly.type
_entity_poly.pdbx_seq_one_letter_code
_entity_poly.pdbx_strand_id
1 'polypeptide(L)'
;MIRDIDLQSIQEVRNYLEEAKSAQKIVEKMTQSEVDQIVESMANAAREKAKRLAVMAVEETGFGNVPDKVAKNLFAANDVYNAIKDMKSKI
;
A
#
# COMPACT_ATOMS: atom_id res chain seq x y z
N MET A 1 -3.95 4.13 -30.59
CA MET A 1 -5.19 3.77 -29.87
C MET A 1 -5.01 2.34 -29.39
N ILE A 2 -4.90 2.13 -28.09
CA ILE A 2 -4.85 0.77 -27.53
C ILE A 2 -6.25 0.18 -27.77
N ARG A 3 -6.35 -0.86 -28.60
CA ARG A 3 -7.59 -1.62 -28.80
C ARG A 3 -7.80 -2.57 -27.61
N ASP A 4 -9.06 -2.80 -27.24
CA ASP A 4 -9.51 -3.80 -26.26
C ASP A 4 -8.97 -3.61 -24.83
N ILE A 5 -8.99 -2.37 -24.34
CA ILE A 5 -8.56 -2.03 -22.96
C ILE A 5 -9.36 -2.79 -21.88
N ASP A 6 -10.62 -3.09 -22.16
CA ASP A 6 -11.48 -3.91 -21.30
C ASP A 6 -10.92 -5.33 -21.16
N LEU A 7 -10.59 -5.99 -22.27
CA LEU A 7 -10.00 -7.32 -22.25
C LEU A 7 -8.62 -7.33 -21.57
N GLN A 8 -7.81 -6.30 -21.80
CA GLN A 8 -6.50 -6.14 -21.15
C GLN A 8 -6.63 -5.96 -19.64
N SER A 9 -7.54 -5.10 -19.18
CA SER A 9 -7.78 -4.88 -17.74
C SER A 9 -8.28 -6.15 -17.04
N ILE A 10 -9.14 -6.94 -17.69
CA ILE A 10 -9.58 -8.24 -17.17
C ILE A 10 -8.40 -9.19 -17.03
N GLN A 11 -7.52 -9.23 -18.04
CA GLN A 11 -6.36 -10.10 -18.00
C GLN A 11 -5.35 -9.67 -16.93
N GLU A 12 -5.12 -8.38 -16.77
CA GLU A 12 -4.25 -7.83 -15.71
C GLU A 12 -4.76 -8.22 -14.31
N VAL A 13 -6.08 -8.07 -14.07
CA VAL A 13 -6.69 -8.49 -12.80
C VAL A 13 -6.50 -9.99 -12.54
N ARG A 14 -6.66 -10.85 -13.56
CA ARG A 14 -6.43 -12.30 -13.42
C ARG A 14 -4.99 -12.58 -13.02
N ASN A 15 -4.03 -11.96 -13.69
CA ASN A 15 -2.61 -12.13 -13.39
C ASN A 15 -2.30 -11.70 -11.95
N TYR A 16 -2.78 -10.53 -11.53
CA TYR A 16 -2.57 -10.04 -10.16
C TYR A 16 -3.19 -10.94 -9.09
N LEU A 17 -4.36 -11.55 -9.35
CA LEU A 17 -4.97 -12.49 -8.41
C LEU A 17 -4.15 -13.79 -8.28
N GLU A 18 -3.58 -14.29 -9.38
CA GLU A 18 -2.72 -15.48 -9.36
C GLU A 18 -1.41 -15.22 -8.60
N GLU A 19 -0.79 -14.07 -8.85
CA GLU A 19 0.41 -13.61 -8.15
C GLU A 19 0.13 -13.38 -6.66
N ALA A 20 -0.95 -12.66 -6.32
CA ALA A 20 -1.33 -12.39 -4.94
C ALA A 20 -1.65 -13.67 -4.16
N LYS A 21 -2.34 -14.64 -4.78
CA LYS A 21 -2.62 -15.95 -4.17
C LYS A 21 -1.34 -16.73 -3.86
N SER A 22 -0.34 -16.63 -4.73
CA SER A 22 0.95 -17.30 -4.54
C SER A 22 1.77 -16.60 -3.45
N ALA A 23 1.79 -15.26 -3.46
CA ALA A 23 2.48 -14.45 -2.45
C ALA A 23 1.86 -14.62 -1.06
N GLN A 24 0.53 -14.60 -0.94
CA GLN A 24 -0.15 -14.75 0.35
C GLN A 24 0.19 -16.09 1.02
N LYS A 25 0.27 -17.20 0.27
CA LYS A 25 0.68 -18.51 0.82
C LYS A 25 2.10 -18.54 1.40
N ILE A 26 2.96 -17.64 0.94
CA ILE A 26 4.33 -17.48 1.46
C ILE A 26 4.29 -16.65 2.75
N VAL A 27 3.60 -15.51 2.71
CA VAL A 27 3.39 -14.65 3.88
C VAL A 27 2.69 -15.41 5.01
N GLU A 28 1.78 -16.33 4.69
CA GLU A 28 1.06 -17.16 5.66
C GLU A 28 2.00 -18.02 6.53
N LYS A 29 3.19 -18.35 6.00
CA LYS A 29 4.17 -19.20 6.68
C LYS A 29 5.24 -18.40 7.42
N MET A 30 5.20 -17.08 7.35
CA MET A 30 6.15 -16.21 8.03
C MET A 30 5.86 -16.16 9.53
N THR A 31 6.92 -15.95 10.29
CA THR A 31 6.83 -15.65 11.71
C THR A 31 6.29 -14.23 11.93
N GLN A 32 5.73 -13.99 13.12
CA GLN A 32 5.26 -12.66 13.50
C GLN A 32 6.37 -11.60 13.30
N SER A 33 7.61 -11.89 13.71
CA SER A 33 8.72 -10.94 13.56
C SER A 33 9.07 -10.61 12.12
N GLU A 34 8.93 -11.55 11.19
CA GLU A 34 9.17 -11.29 9.75
C GLU A 34 8.07 -10.41 9.17
N VAL A 35 6.81 -10.65 9.55
CA VAL A 35 5.69 -9.80 9.15
C VAL A 35 5.81 -8.40 9.74
N ASP A 36 6.18 -8.29 11.02
CA ASP A 36 6.39 -7.00 11.68
C ASP A 36 7.46 -6.17 10.98
N GLN A 37 8.57 -6.79 10.56
CA GLN A 37 9.64 -6.12 9.80
C GLN A 37 9.15 -5.62 8.43
N ILE A 38 8.34 -6.42 7.73
CA ILE A 38 7.75 -6.00 6.45
C ILE A 38 6.85 -4.79 6.66
N VAL A 39 5.95 -4.84 7.65
CA VAL A 39 5.00 -3.76 7.95
C VAL A 39 5.72 -2.49 8.40
N GLU A 40 6.77 -2.61 9.22
CA GLU A 40 7.61 -1.48 9.62
C GLU A 40 8.29 -0.81 8.42
N SER A 41 8.85 -1.61 7.52
CA SER A 41 9.49 -1.13 6.30
C SER A 41 8.50 -0.40 5.38
N MET A 42 7.30 -0.97 5.20
CA MET A 42 6.21 -0.33 4.43
C MET A 42 5.81 1.02 5.04
N ALA A 43 5.67 1.11 6.35
CA ALA A 43 5.34 2.34 7.05
C ALA A 43 6.46 3.39 6.90
N ASN A 44 7.72 3.00 7.01
CA ASN A 44 8.87 3.88 6.78
C ASN A 44 8.89 4.45 5.35
N ALA A 45 8.73 3.59 4.34
CA ALA A 45 8.65 4.03 2.94
C ALA A 45 7.48 5.01 2.71
N ALA A 46 6.32 4.76 3.33
CA ALA A 46 5.18 5.67 3.25
C ALA A 46 5.48 7.05 3.86
N ARG A 47 6.16 7.10 5.02
CA ARG A 47 6.61 8.36 5.65
C ARG A 47 7.52 9.15 4.72
N GLU A 48 8.54 8.49 4.17
CA GLU A 48 9.53 9.12 3.28
C GLU A 48 8.88 9.66 2.00
N LYS A 49 7.87 8.96 1.46
CA LYS A 49 7.20 9.36 0.22
C LYS A 49 5.96 10.23 0.44
N ALA A 50 5.58 10.52 1.69
CA ALA A 50 4.33 11.21 2.02
C ALA A 50 4.11 12.50 1.22
N LYS A 51 5.15 13.34 1.11
CA LYS A 51 5.08 14.60 0.34
C LYS A 51 4.98 14.37 -1.16
N ARG A 52 5.77 13.47 -1.72
CA ARG A 52 5.73 13.18 -3.16
C ARG A 52 4.35 12.68 -3.57
N LEU A 53 3.79 11.73 -2.81
CA LEU A 53 2.46 11.16 -3.09
C LEU A 53 1.35 12.20 -2.91
N ALA A 54 1.49 13.10 -1.94
CA ALA A 54 0.54 14.19 -1.74
C ALA A 54 0.51 15.16 -2.94
N VAL A 55 1.67 15.52 -3.48
CA VAL A 55 1.77 16.36 -4.68
C VAL A 55 1.11 15.67 -5.88
N MET A 56 1.50 14.41 -6.16
CA MET A 56 0.92 13.63 -7.27
C MET A 56 -0.61 13.56 -7.18
N ALA A 57 -1.15 13.30 -5.99
CA ALA A 57 -2.59 13.20 -5.80
C ALA A 57 -3.33 14.53 -6.00
N VAL A 58 -2.75 15.67 -5.64
CA VAL A 58 -3.35 16.99 -5.93
C VAL A 58 -3.28 17.29 -7.43
N GLU A 59 -2.13 17.05 -8.05
CA GLU A 59 -1.91 17.33 -9.49
C GLU A 59 -2.82 16.48 -10.39
N GLU A 60 -2.97 15.19 -10.09
CA GLU A 60 -3.77 14.27 -10.89
C GLU A 60 -5.27 14.49 -10.73
N THR A 61 -5.73 14.75 -9.50
CA THR A 61 -7.17 14.81 -9.19
C THR A 61 -7.76 16.22 -9.14
N GLY A 62 -6.92 17.23 -8.94
CA GLY A 62 -7.36 18.61 -8.68
C GLY A 62 -8.02 18.83 -7.31
N PHE A 63 -8.04 17.83 -6.41
CA PHE A 63 -8.77 17.90 -5.15
C PHE A 63 -7.88 18.13 -3.92
N GLY A 64 -8.27 19.08 -3.07
CA GLY A 64 -7.62 19.38 -1.79
C GLY A 64 -6.32 20.19 -1.95
N ASN A 65 -5.45 20.11 -0.95
CA ASN A 65 -4.15 20.79 -0.96
C ASN A 65 -3.02 19.84 -0.48
N VAL A 66 -1.78 20.18 -0.82
CA VAL A 66 -0.61 19.34 -0.51
C VAL A 66 -0.38 19.19 1.00
N PRO A 67 -0.39 20.25 1.84
CA PRO A 67 -0.21 20.12 3.29
C PRO A 67 -1.17 19.12 3.94
N ASP A 68 -2.47 19.18 3.61
CA ASP A 68 -3.46 18.29 4.20
C ASP A 68 -3.29 16.84 3.72
N LYS A 69 -2.91 16.64 2.46
CA LYS A 69 -2.60 15.29 1.95
C LYS A 69 -1.30 14.73 2.53
N VAL A 70 -0.29 15.57 2.82
CA VAL A 70 0.90 15.15 3.57
C VAL A 70 0.48 14.66 4.96
N ALA A 71 -0.34 15.43 5.67
CA ALA A 71 -0.84 15.05 6.99
C ALA A 71 -1.63 13.74 6.94
N LYS A 72 -2.49 13.55 5.94
CA LYS A 72 -3.22 12.28 5.72
C LYS A 72 -2.29 11.09 5.46
N ASN A 73 -1.27 11.28 4.62
CA ASN A 73 -0.30 10.21 4.33
C ASN A 73 0.52 9.86 5.57
N LEU A 74 0.95 10.85 6.35
CA LEU A 74 1.67 10.63 7.60
C LEU A 74 0.78 9.98 8.67
N PHE A 75 -0.50 10.33 8.72
CA PHE A 75 -1.46 9.66 9.61
C PHE A 75 -1.54 8.15 9.32
N ALA A 76 -1.68 7.77 8.05
CA ALA A 76 -1.68 6.36 7.66
C ALA A 76 -0.35 5.67 7.99
N ALA A 77 0.79 6.35 7.79
CA ALA A 77 2.10 5.74 8.01
C ALA A 77 2.53 5.71 9.49
N ASN A 78 2.01 6.59 10.33
CA ASN A 78 2.39 6.71 11.74
C ASN A 78 1.32 6.13 12.66
N ASP A 79 0.14 6.73 12.65
CA ASP A 79 -0.92 6.46 13.62
C ASP A 79 -1.50 5.06 13.41
N VAL A 80 -1.79 4.68 12.16
CA VAL A 80 -2.25 3.32 11.86
C VAL A 80 -1.18 2.28 12.16
N TYR A 81 0.08 2.53 11.76
CA TYR A 81 1.19 1.63 12.11
C TYR A 81 1.33 1.44 13.62
N ASN A 82 1.33 2.53 14.39
CA ASN A 82 1.44 2.48 15.84
C ASN A 82 0.26 1.76 16.50
N ALA A 83 -0.94 1.83 15.91
CA ALA A 83 -2.11 1.12 16.41
C ALA A 83 -2.01 -0.41 16.19
N ILE A 84 -1.28 -0.86 15.18
CA ILE A 84 -1.24 -2.29 14.81
C ILE A 84 0.06 -3.02 15.12
N LYS A 85 1.19 -2.31 15.32
CA LYS A 85 2.54 -2.92 15.41
C LYS A 85 2.70 -3.96 16.53
N ASP A 86 1.91 -3.88 17.60
CA ASP A 86 1.97 -4.80 18.74
C ASP A 86 0.80 -5.83 18.71
N MET A 87 -0.04 -5.78 17.68
CA MET A 87 -1.15 -6.72 17.53
C MET A 87 -0.61 -8.08 17.06
N LYS A 88 -0.97 -9.14 17.80
CA LYS A 88 -0.67 -10.51 17.37
C LYS A 88 -1.62 -10.91 16.25
N SER A 89 -1.09 -11.04 15.05
CA SER A 89 -1.80 -11.66 13.93
C SER A 89 -1.81 -13.18 14.12
N LYS A 90 -3.02 -13.77 14.14
CA LYS A 90 -3.16 -15.20 13.82
C LYS A 90 -3.05 -15.29 12.32
N ILE A 91 -1.87 -15.67 11.84
CA ILE A 91 -1.66 -16.01 10.44
C ILE A 91 -2.04 -17.47 10.26
#